data_AF-A0A0P4VPJ7-F1
#
_entry.id   AF-A0A0P4VPJ7-F1
#
_cell.length_a   1.000
_cell.length_b   1.000
_cell.length_c   1.000
_cell.angle_alpha   90.00
_cell.angle_beta   90.00
_cell.angle_gamma   90.00
#
_symmetry.space_group_name_H-M   'P 1'
#
loop_
_entity.id
_entity.type
_entity.pdbx_description
1 polymer ?
#
loop_
_entity_poly.entity_id
_entity_poly.type
_entity_poly.pdbx_seq_one_letter_code
_entity_poly.pdbx_strand_id
1 'polypeptide(L)'
;MAFTKDTGIRKQDVVRVFYSVASNTVGKDLAWTFLRDQLDDIIDYMGRGFSSLKWMIKATTNGMNKDLYLTELKQFQSANKDKLGFVKQAVSQAIETVANNIEWMNKNRQVITEWLENHGYLLTLRST
;
A
#
# COMPACT_ATOMS: atom_id res chain seq x y z
N MET A 1 -8.21 8.66 -17.69
CA MET A 1 -7.50 8.50 -16.40
C MET A 1 -8.43 8.87 -15.25
N ALA A 2 -8.27 8.27 -14.06
CA ALA A 2 -9.17 8.46 -12.91
C ALA A 2 -8.98 9.80 -12.16
N PHE A 3 -7.84 10.47 -12.35
CA PHE A 3 -7.51 11.76 -11.74
C PHE A 3 -7.55 12.90 -12.74
N THR A 4 -8.75 13.26 -13.20
CA THR A 4 -8.96 14.46 -14.01
C THR A 4 -10.10 15.29 -13.42
N LYS A 5 -10.25 16.54 -13.86
CA LYS A 5 -11.30 17.45 -13.36
C LYS A 5 -12.72 16.91 -13.60
N ASP A 6 -12.88 16.00 -14.56
CA ASP A 6 -14.17 15.53 -15.07
C ASP A 6 -14.56 14.12 -14.57
N THR A 7 -13.73 13.47 -13.74
CA THR A 7 -13.97 12.08 -13.26
C THR A 7 -14.92 11.96 -12.07
N GLY A 8 -15.54 13.06 -11.65
CA GLY A 8 -16.49 13.10 -10.54
C GLY A 8 -15.88 13.02 -9.13
N ILE A 9 -14.58 12.68 -9.01
CA ILE A 9 -13.87 12.66 -7.71
C ILE A 9 -13.17 14.00 -7.51
N ARG A 10 -13.57 14.73 -6.46
CA ARG A 10 -12.95 16.01 -6.10
C ARG A 10 -11.53 15.78 -5.56
N LYS A 11 -10.62 16.73 -5.80
CA LYS A 11 -9.20 16.63 -5.38
C LYS A 11 -9.02 16.27 -3.90
N GLN A 12 -9.83 16.82 -3.01
CA GLN A 12 -9.77 16.55 -1.57
C GLN A 12 -10.20 15.12 -1.19
N ASP A 13 -11.02 14.46 -2.02
CA ASP A 13 -11.58 13.14 -1.73
C ASP A 13 -10.71 12.01 -2.27
N VAL A 14 -9.77 12.32 -3.19
CA VAL A 14 -8.87 11.36 -3.84
C VAL A 14 -8.19 10.43 -2.84
N VAL A 15 -7.57 11.00 -1.81
CA VAL A 15 -6.80 10.20 -0.84
C VAL A 15 -7.71 9.23 -0.08
N ARG A 16 -8.93 9.68 0.24
CA ARG A 16 -9.91 8.85 0.96
C ARG A 16 -10.41 7.71 0.10
N VAL A 17 -10.77 7.98 -1.15
CA VAL A 17 -11.22 6.95 -2.10
C VAL A 17 -10.10 5.95 -2.36
N PHE A 18 -8.89 6.43 -2.60
CA PHE A 18 -7.72 5.59 -2.80
C PHE A 18 -7.46 4.69 -1.59
N TYR A 19 -7.53 5.24 -0.38
CA TYR A 19 -7.36 4.47 0.85
C TYR A 19 -8.40 3.35 0.99
N SER A 20 -9.66 3.61 0.65
CA SER A 20 -10.73 2.61 0.68
C SER A 20 -10.45 1.43 -0.26
N VAL A 21 -9.88 1.69 -1.43
CA VAL A 21 -9.47 0.63 -2.37
C VAL A 21 -8.22 -0.09 -1.84
N ALA A 22 -7.21 0.66 -1.40
CA ALA A 22 -5.93 0.11 -0.93
C ALA A 22 -6.08 -0.78 0.33
N SER A 23 -7.09 -0.53 1.15
CA SER A 23 -7.36 -1.30 2.38
C SER A 23 -8.14 -2.60 2.13
N ASN A 24 -8.59 -2.85 0.91
CA ASN A 24 -9.29 -4.08 0.53
C ASN A 24 -8.29 -5.16 0.10
N THR A 25 -8.51 -6.43 0.50
CA THR A 25 -7.60 -7.54 0.17
C THR A 25 -7.33 -7.72 -1.33
N VAL A 26 -8.35 -7.50 -2.17
CA VAL A 26 -8.24 -7.53 -3.63
C VAL A 26 -7.79 -6.15 -4.16
N GLY A 27 -8.37 -5.08 -3.60
CA GLY A 27 -8.11 -3.71 -4.03
C GLY A 27 -6.68 -3.20 -3.78
N LYS A 28 -5.96 -3.78 -2.81
CA LYS A 28 -4.59 -3.35 -2.47
C LYS A 28 -3.62 -3.48 -3.64
N ASP A 29 -3.68 -4.58 -4.39
CA ASP A 29 -2.76 -4.86 -5.49
C ASP A 29 -3.08 -3.95 -6.68
N LEU A 30 -4.37 -3.67 -6.89
CA LEU A 30 -4.84 -2.68 -7.87
C LEU A 30 -4.38 -1.26 -7.50
N ALA A 31 -4.53 -0.86 -6.23
CA ALA A 31 -4.12 0.45 -5.76
C ALA A 31 -2.61 0.65 -5.87
N TRP A 32 -1.82 -0.38 -5.55
CA TRP A 32 -0.37 -0.36 -5.73
C TRP A 32 0.05 -0.24 -7.20
N THR A 33 -0.53 -1.09 -8.06
CA THR A 33 -0.29 -1.06 -9.52
C THR A 33 -0.61 0.33 -10.09
N PHE A 34 -1.77 0.88 -9.73
CA PHE A 34 -2.18 2.19 -10.17
C PHE A 34 -1.26 3.32 -9.66
N LEU A 35 -0.85 3.28 -8.39
CA LEU A 35 0.12 4.25 -7.83
C LEU A 35 1.46 4.22 -8.57
N ARG A 36 1.95 3.01 -8.90
CA ARG A 36 3.21 2.80 -9.61
C ARG A 36 3.12 3.27 -11.06
N ASP A 37 2.07 2.86 -11.76
CA ASP A 37 1.95 3.02 -13.21
C ASP A 37 1.42 4.41 -13.61
N GLN A 38 0.77 5.14 -12.70
CA GLN A 38 0.18 6.47 -12.94
C GLN A 38 0.81 7.56 -12.06
N LEU A 39 2.05 7.35 -11.60
CA LEU A 39 2.73 8.25 -10.68
C LEU A 39 2.79 9.70 -11.20
N ASP A 40 3.08 9.89 -12.49
CA ASP A 40 3.17 11.22 -13.11
C ASP A 40 1.81 11.95 -13.06
N ASP A 41 0.75 11.28 -13.48
CA ASP A 41 -0.60 11.85 -13.46
C ASP A 41 -1.07 12.18 -12.04
N ILE A 42 -0.68 11.35 -11.06
CA ILE A 42 -0.94 11.62 -9.65
C ILE A 42 -0.22 12.89 -9.18
N ILE A 43 1.06 13.02 -9.52
CA ILE A 43 1.87 14.19 -9.14
C ILE A 43 1.31 15.45 -9.80
N ASP A 44 0.95 15.38 -11.08
CA ASP A 44 0.43 16.51 -11.83
C ASP A 44 -0.96 16.94 -11.34
N TYR A 45 -1.84 15.98 -11.06
CA TYR A 45 -3.20 16.28 -10.60
C TYR A 45 -3.25 16.80 -9.16
N MET A 46 -2.52 16.15 -8.25
CA MET A 46 -2.49 16.50 -6.82
C MET A 46 -1.59 17.70 -6.55
N GLY A 47 -0.70 18.03 -7.49
CA GLY A 47 0.39 18.98 -7.30
C GLY A 47 1.45 18.43 -6.36
N ARG A 48 2.55 19.18 -6.22
CA ARG A 48 3.65 18.84 -5.28
C ARG A 48 3.30 19.11 -3.80
N GLY A 49 2.01 19.08 -3.45
CA GLY A 49 1.53 19.21 -2.07
C GLY A 49 1.89 17.96 -1.26
N PHE A 50 2.77 18.13 -0.29
CA PHE A 50 3.54 17.08 0.41
C PHE A 50 2.76 15.95 1.10
N SER A 51 1.46 16.05 1.33
CA SER A 51 0.72 15.10 2.18
C SER A 51 0.05 13.95 1.42
N SER A 52 -0.56 14.20 0.26
CA SER A 52 -1.43 13.21 -0.40
C SER A 52 -0.69 11.96 -0.87
N LEU A 53 0.43 12.13 -1.59
CA LEU A 53 1.22 11.00 -2.10
C LEU A 53 1.82 10.18 -0.95
N LYS A 54 2.25 10.83 0.14
CA LYS A 54 2.69 10.15 1.37
C LYS A 54 1.59 9.26 1.94
N TRP A 55 0.36 9.75 2.02
CA TRP A 55 -0.76 8.96 2.52
C TRP A 55 -1.13 7.80 1.59
N MET A 56 -1.07 8.01 0.26
CA MET A 56 -1.30 6.96 -0.72
C MET A 56 -0.26 5.84 -0.60
N ILE A 57 1.03 6.18 -0.52
CA ILE A 57 2.12 5.20 -0.31
C ILE A 57 1.87 4.41 0.98
N LYS A 58 1.60 5.11 2.09
CA LYS A 58 1.33 4.45 3.39
C LYS A 58 0.12 3.52 3.31
N ALA A 59 -0.94 3.93 2.61
CA ALA A 59 -2.16 3.13 2.45
C ALA A 59 -1.88 1.81 1.72
N THR A 60 -1.10 1.86 0.62
CA THR A 60 -0.77 0.65 -0.14
C THR A 60 0.18 -0.29 0.62
N THR A 61 1.15 0.25 1.36
CA THR A 61 2.21 -0.58 1.93
C THR A 61 1.88 -1.16 3.30
N ASN A 62 0.88 -0.64 4.01
CA ASN A 62 0.55 -1.07 5.38
C ASN A 62 0.23 -2.57 5.49
N GLY A 63 -0.45 -3.14 4.47
CA GLY A 63 -0.82 -4.56 4.44
C GLY A 63 0.13 -5.47 3.64
N MET A 64 1.25 -4.94 3.14
CA MET A 64 2.21 -5.72 2.36
C MET A 64 3.14 -6.48 3.30
N ASN A 65 3.28 -7.79 3.05
CA ASN A 65 4.02 -8.71 3.91
C ASN A 65 4.69 -9.87 3.13
N LYS A 66 5.01 -9.64 1.85
CA LYS A 66 5.69 -10.59 0.97
C LYS A 66 6.96 -9.97 0.39
N ASP A 67 8.00 -10.77 0.18
CA ASP A 67 9.30 -10.31 -0.38
C ASP A 67 9.18 -9.66 -1.77
N LEU A 68 8.19 -10.09 -2.56
CA LEU A 68 7.88 -9.48 -3.84
C LEU A 68 7.61 -7.98 -3.69
N TYR A 69 6.74 -7.58 -2.75
CA TYR A 69 6.42 -6.17 -2.52
C TYR A 69 7.62 -5.37 -2.05
N LEU A 70 8.50 -5.97 -1.23
CA LEU A 70 9.72 -5.32 -0.78
C LEU A 70 10.67 -5.04 -1.96
N THR A 71 10.79 -5.99 -2.87
CA THR A 71 11.56 -5.84 -4.11
C THR A 71 10.97 -4.75 -5.00
N GLU A 72 9.65 -4.80 -5.23
CA GLU A 72 8.95 -3.80 -6.03
C GLU A 72 9.05 -2.39 -5.45
N LEU A 73 8.95 -2.21 -4.13
CA LEU A 73 9.08 -0.91 -3.48
C LEU A 73 10.49 -0.32 -3.63
N LYS A 74 11.53 -1.15 -3.51
CA LYS A 74 12.92 -0.72 -3.72
C LYS A 74 13.15 -0.31 -5.17
N GLN A 75 12.59 -1.07 -6.12
CA GLN A 75 12.64 -0.73 -7.55
C GLN A 75 11.85 0.55 -7.86
N PHE A 76 10.66 0.71 -7.28
CA PHE A 76 9.85 1.90 -7.42
C PHE A 76 10.59 3.15 -6.91
N GLN A 77 11.22 3.05 -5.74
CA GLN A 77 12.03 4.13 -5.18
C GLN A 77 13.21 4.47 -6.09
N SER A 78 13.92 3.47 -6.62
CA SER A 78 15.11 3.69 -7.44
C SER A 78 14.77 4.27 -8.82
N ALA A 79 13.68 3.82 -9.45
CA ALA A 79 13.23 4.28 -10.76
C ALA A 79 12.65 5.70 -10.73
N ASN A 80 12.12 6.15 -9.58
CA ASN A 80 11.39 7.42 -9.48
C ASN A 80 12.07 8.42 -8.53
N LYS A 81 13.39 8.33 -8.30
CA LYS A 81 14.11 9.19 -7.34
C LYS A 81 13.84 10.68 -7.52
N ASP A 82 13.85 11.16 -8.77
CA ASP A 82 13.67 12.58 -9.09
C ASP A 82 12.24 13.05 -8.81
N LYS A 83 11.27 12.16 -9.02
CA LYS A 83 9.84 12.41 -8.80
C LYS A 83 9.48 12.32 -7.32
N LEU A 84 10.12 11.43 -6.57
CA LEU A 84 9.82 11.13 -5.17
C LEU A 84 10.59 12.00 -4.17
N GLY A 85 11.40 12.97 -4.62
CA GLY A 85 12.24 13.79 -3.73
C GLY A 85 11.48 14.41 -2.55
N PHE A 86 10.26 14.89 -2.78
CA PHE A 86 9.40 15.51 -1.76
C PHE A 86 8.71 14.50 -0.81
N VAL A 87 8.72 13.20 -1.12
CA VAL A 87 8.17 12.11 -0.27
C VAL A 87 9.21 11.03 0.06
N LYS A 88 10.51 11.30 -0.15
CA LYS A 88 11.59 10.32 0.01
C LYS A 88 11.53 9.59 1.36
N GLN A 89 11.31 10.32 2.45
CA GLN A 89 11.20 9.73 3.79
C GLN A 89 10.00 8.78 3.91
N ALA A 90 8.85 9.12 3.32
CA ALA A 90 7.68 8.26 3.35
C ALA A 90 7.92 6.94 2.61
N VAL A 91 8.63 6.99 1.49
CA VAL A 91 9.00 5.79 0.72
C VAL A 91 9.98 4.91 1.52
N SER A 92 10.98 5.50 2.17
CA SER A 92 11.90 4.75 3.05
C SER A 92 11.17 4.09 4.21
N GLN A 93 10.28 4.81 4.89
CA GLN A 93 9.45 4.26 5.97
C GLN A 93 8.53 3.15 5.49
N ALA A 94 8.01 3.25 4.27
CA ALA A 94 7.19 2.21 3.67
C ALA A 94 7.99 0.93 3.44
N ILE A 95 9.23 1.03 2.93
CA ILE A 95 10.15 -0.10 2.78
C ILE A 95 10.45 -0.77 4.12
N GLU A 96 10.76 0.03 5.15
CA GLU A 96 10.99 -0.45 6.52
C GLU A 96 9.76 -1.16 7.09
N THR A 97 8.57 -0.58 6.88
CA THR A 97 7.30 -1.17 7.32
C THR A 97 7.07 -2.53 6.68
N VAL A 98 7.28 -2.67 5.37
CA VAL A 98 7.10 -3.95 4.67
C VAL A 98 8.13 -4.98 5.12
N ALA A 99 9.38 -4.58 5.34
CA ALA A 99 10.40 -5.47 5.90
C ALA A 99 10.00 -5.98 7.29
N ASN A 100 9.55 -5.08 8.17
CA ASN A 100 9.07 -5.44 9.51
C ASN A 100 7.85 -6.36 9.46
N ASN A 101 6.91 -6.11 8.54
CA ASN A 101 5.73 -6.96 8.34
C ASN A 101 6.14 -8.38 7.91
N ILE A 102 7.09 -8.52 6.98
CA ILE A 102 7.62 -9.82 6.54
C ILE A 102 8.24 -10.56 7.73
N GLU A 103 9.10 -9.89 8.49
CA GLU A 103 9.76 -10.49 9.66
C GLU A 103 8.73 -10.91 10.71
N TRP A 104 7.74 -10.07 10.98
CA TRP A 104 6.67 -10.39 11.91
C TRP A 104 5.86 -11.61 11.45
N MET A 105 5.50 -11.68 10.16
CA MET A 105 4.81 -12.84 9.61
C MET A 105 5.64 -14.12 9.73
N ASN A 106 6.93 -14.06 9.41
CA ASN A 106 7.83 -15.22 9.51
C ASN A 106 7.94 -15.74 10.95
N LYS A 107 7.98 -14.84 11.94
CA LYS A 107 8.11 -15.20 13.36
C LYS A 107 6.79 -15.68 13.98
N ASN A 108 5.67 -15.05 13.63
CA ASN A 108 4.43 -15.18 14.41
C ASN A 108 3.33 -15.98 13.71
N ARG A 109 3.37 -16.13 12.37
CA ARG A 109 2.27 -16.75 11.63
C ARG A 109 1.98 -18.17 12.12
N GLN A 110 3.01 -18.99 12.29
CA GLN A 110 2.83 -20.39 12.74
C GLN A 110 2.29 -20.45 14.17
N VAL A 111 2.90 -19.70 15.10
CA VAL A 111 2.47 -19.64 16.50
C VAL A 111 1.00 -19.23 16.64
N ILE A 112 0.57 -18.22 15.88
CA ILE A 112 -0.83 -17.77 15.88
C ILE A 112 -1.75 -18.82 15.26
N THR A 113 -1.32 -19.46 14.17
CA THR A 113 -2.11 -20.52 13.50
C THR A 113 -2.35 -21.69 14.46
N GLU A 114 -1.30 -22.18 15.11
CA GLU A 114 -1.37 -23.27 16.10
C GLU A 114 -2.23 -22.87 17.31
N TRP A 115 -2.10 -21.63 17.79
CA TRP A 115 -2.95 -21.13 18.87
C TRP A 115 -4.43 -21.12 18.47
N LEU A 116 -4.75 -20.64 17.26
CA LEU A 116 -6.13 -20.62 16.76
C LEU A 116 -6.70 -22.04 16.58
N GLU A 117 -5.88 -22.99 16.10
CA GLU A 117 -6.25 -24.40 15.95
C GLU A 117 -6.56 -25.04 17.30
N ASN A 118 -5.67 -24.87 18.28
CA ASN A 118 -5.79 -25.45 19.62
C ASN A 118 -7.03 -24.93 20.38
N HIS A 119 -7.55 -23.77 20.01
CA HIS A 119 -8.75 -23.18 20.61
C HIS A 119 -10.01 -23.31 19.72
N GLY A 120 -9.94 -24.07 18.62
CA GLY A 120 -11.09 -24.39 17.78
C GLY A 120 -11.54 -23.29 16.80
N TYR A 121 -10.75 -22.23 16.61
CA TYR A 121 -11.11 -21.10 15.74
C TYR A 121 -10.90 -21.34 14.24
N LEU A 122 -10.15 -22.38 13.83
CA LEU A 122 -9.94 -22.68 12.40
C LEU A 122 -11.05 -23.53 11.76
N LEU A 123 -11.89 -24.21 12.55
CA LEU A 123 -13.02 -25.00 12.04
C LEU A 123 -14.24 -24.13 11.66
N THR A 124 -14.33 -22.91 12.20
CA THR A 124 -15.40 -21.95 11.89
C THR A 124 -15.12 -21.06 10.67
N LEU A 125 -13.90 -21.08 10.13
CA LEU A 125 -13.51 -20.34 8.92
C LEU A 125 -13.68 -21.15 7.61
N ARG A 126 -14.01 -22.45 7.71
CA ARG A 126 -14.28 -23.33 6.55
C ARG A 126 -15.77 -23.57 6.31
N SER A 127 -16.65 -23.07 7.16
CA SER A 127 -18.10 -23.36 7.16
C SER A 127 -18.99 -22.21 6.65
N THR A 128 -18.42 -21.20 5.99
CA THR A 128 -19.13 -20.14 5.26
C THR A 128 -18.41 -19.84 3.96
#